data_AF-R1DPV3-F1
#
_entry.id   AF-R1DPV3-F1
#
_cell.length_a   1.000
_cell.length_b   1.000
_cell.length_c   1.000
_cell.angle_alpha   90.00
_cell.angle_beta   90.00
_cell.angle_gamma   90.00
#
_symmetry.space_group_name_H-M   'P 1'
#
loop_
_entity.id
_entity.type
_entity.pdbx_description
1 polymer ?
#
loop_
_entity_poly.entity_id
_entity_poly.type
_entity_poly.pdbx_seq_one_letter_code
_entity_poly.pdbx_strand_id
1 'polypeptide(L)'
;MHGAGTAVLSCLTLASAISPTLLLHVGAPLRVAFGSCRKQLKPQPVWDAVAAQSPALWLWLGDAMYPKGSVTSAAQLREAYAQAGEPALRGVPVDGVYDDHDYGLNDGGVGWELKEDARQLFLDEVVGAPADSARRTQRGGLYGSRTLGEPPRQLK
;
A
#
# COMPACT_ATOMS: atom_id res chain seq x y z
N MET A 1 50.67 -46.70 -24.02
CA MET A 1 49.82 -45.49 -23.91
C MET A 1 48.89 -45.68 -22.72
N HIS A 2 49.25 -45.16 -21.54
CA HIS A 2 48.42 -45.18 -20.34
C HIS A 2 48.20 -43.73 -19.93
N GLY A 3 46.97 -43.23 -20.10
CA GLY A 3 46.58 -41.87 -19.71
C GLY A 3 46.05 -41.86 -18.27
N ALA A 4 46.69 -41.08 -17.41
CA ALA A 4 46.23 -40.81 -16.05
C ALA A 4 45.07 -39.81 -16.09
N GLY A 5 43.95 -40.15 -15.47
CA GLY A 5 42.80 -39.27 -15.30
C GLY A 5 42.95 -38.38 -14.07
N THR A 6 42.83 -37.07 -14.25
CA THR A 6 42.69 -36.08 -13.18
C THR A 6 41.21 -35.75 -13.00
N ALA A 7 40.63 -36.14 -11.87
CA ALA A 7 39.31 -35.68 -11.44
C ALA A 7 39.45 -34.35 -10.72
N VAL A 8 38.83 -33.29 -11.24
CA VAL A 8 38.73 -31.98 -10.58
C VAL A 8 37.45 -31.97 -9.75
N LEU A 9 37.58 -32.00 -8.43
CA LEU A 9 36.46 -31.87 -7.50
C LEU A 9 36.10 -30.38 -7.37
N SER A 10 35.00 -29.97 -8.01
CA SER A 10 34.46 -28.62 -7.86
C SER A 10 33.70 -28.52 -6.53
N CYS A 11 34.22 -27.73 -5.60
CA CYS A 11 33.58 -27.42 -4.33
C CYS A 11 32.54 -26.32 -4.56
N LEU A 12 31.26 -26.69 -4.70
CA LEU A 12 30.17 -25.71 -4.65
C LEU A 12 29.97 -25.27 -3.20
N THR A 13 30.46 -24.08 -2.87
CA THR A 13 30.07 -23.37 -1.64
C THR A 13 28.67 -22.79 -1.86
N LEU A 14 27.65 -23.43 -1.28
CA LEU A 14 26.32 -22.83 -1.10
C LEU A 14 26.45 -21.66 -0.12
N ALA A 15 26.63 -20.45 -0.66
CA ALA A 15 26.44 -19.23 0.13
C ALA A 15 24.95 -19.10 0.42
N SER A 16 24.54 -19.56 1.61
CA SER A 16 23.19 -19.32 2.11
C SER A 16 22.99 -17.81 2.25
N ALA A 17 22.14 -17.24 1.41
CA ALA A 17 21.76 -15.84 1.53
C ALA A 17 21.01 -15.67 2.85
N ILE A 18 21.69 -15.11 3.84
CA ILE A 18 21.08 -14.68 5.08
C ILE A 18 20.11 -13.58 4.69
N SER A 19 18.80 -13.90 4.63
CA SER A 19 17.75 -12.88 4.57
C SER A 19 18.03 -11.89 5.68
N PRO A 20 18.09 -10.57 5.41
CA PRO A 20 18.17 -9.59 6.47
C PRO A 20 16.88 -9.70 7.24
N THR A 21 16.91 -10.47 8.34
CA THR A 21 15.90 -10.40 9.39
C THR A 21 15.82 -8.93 9.73
N LEU A 22 14.68 -8.31 9.38
CA LEU A 22 14.38 -6.93 9.74
C LEU A 22 14.64 -6.82 11.24
N LEU A 23 15.75 -6.18 11.61
CA LEU A 23 16.05 -5.85 12.99
C LEU A 23 14.99 -4.83 13.40
N LEU A 24 13.85 -5.34 13.86
CA LEU A 24 12.92 -4.61 14.69
C LEU A 24 13.78 -4.02 15.81
N HIS A 25 14.05 -2.73 15.72
CA HIS A 25 14.76 -2.00 16.77
C HIS A 25 13.89 -2.08 18.02
N VAL A 26 14.23 -3.02 18.90
CA VAL A 26 13.58 -3.20 20.20
C VAL A 26 13.72 -1.87 20.93
N GLY A 27 12.61 -1.11 21.01
CA GLY A 27 12.53 0.16 21.75
C GLY A 27 12.26 1.42 20.93
N ALA A 28 12.25 1.39 19.59
CA ALA A 28 11.82 2.55 18.81
C ALA A 28 10.30 2.78 18.98
N PRO A 29 9.82 4.04 19.09
CA PRO A 29 8.39 4.32 19.18
C PRO A 29 7.69 3.91 17.88
N LEU A 30 6.55 3.22 18.00
CA LEU A 30 5.65 2.98 16.86
C LEU A 30 5.12 4.33 16.35
N ARG A 31 5.35 4.63 15.08
CA ARG A 31 4.82 5.82 14.41
C ARG A 31 3.85 5.41 13.31
N VAL A 32 2.61 5.88 13.43
CA VAL A 32 1.60 5.80 12.39
C VAL A 32 1.39 7.21 11.89
N ALA A 33 1.62 7.43 10.59
CA ALA A 33 1.26 8.67 9.92
C ALA A 33 -0.09 8.49 9.22
N PHE A 34 -0.84 9.56 9.07
CA PHE A 34 -2.16 9.52 8.43
C PHE A 34 -2.47 10.83 7.72
N GLY A 35 -3.39 10.77 6.77
CA GLY A 35 -3.85 11.95 6.03
C GLY A 35 -4.92 11.62 5.00
N SER A 36 -5.42 12.64 4.34
CA SER A 36 -6.45 12.58 3.31
C SER A 36 -6.28 13.71 2.29
N CYS A 37 -7.17 13.77 1.32
CA CYS A 37 -7.30 14.88 0.38
C CYS A 37 -6.04 15.14 -0.47
N ARG A 38 -5.43 14.07 -0.98
CA ARG A 38 -4.24 14.15 -1.83
C ARG A 38 -4.61 14.57 -3.26
N LYS A 39 -4.66 15.89 -3.50
CA LYS A 39 -4.78 16.46 -4.85
C LYS A 39 -3.47 16.31 -5.64
N GLN A 40 -3.21 15.11 -6.17
CA GLN A 40 -1.91 14.65 -6.69
C GLN A 40 -1.32 15.50 -7.82
N LEU A 41 -2.12 16.33 -8.48
CA LEU A 41 -1.68 17.26 -9.53
C LEU A 41 -1.24 18.64 -8.99
N LYS A 42 -1.25 18.84 -7.66
CA LYS A 42 -0.81 20.08 -7.00
C LYS A 42 0.48 19.85 -6.21
N PRO A 43 1.29 20.89 -5.97
CA PRO A 43 2.43 20.78 -5.06
C PRO A 43 2.00 20.29 -3.66
N GLN A 44 2.72 19.31 -3.12
CA GLN A 44 2.45 18.69 -1.82
C GLN A 44 3.74 18.59 -0.98
N PRO A 45 4.27 19.71 -0.44
CA PRO A 45 5.52 19.72 0.32
C PRO A 45 5.43 18.95 1.67
N VAL A 46 4.23 18.57 2.09
CA VAL A 46 4.00 17.82 3.33
C VAL A 46 4.68 16.45 3.31
N TRP A 47 4.89 15.86 2.14
CA TRP A 47 5.42 14.51 2.02
C TRP A 47 6.84 14.36 2.54
N ASP A 48 7.69 15.39 2.37
CA ASP A 48 9.04 15.38 2.90
C ASP A 48 9.02 15.31 4.43
N ALA A 49 8.11 16.06 5.06
CA ALA A 49 7.93 16.04 6.52
C ALA A 49 7.38 14.69 7.01
N VAL A 50 6.45 14.08 6.28
CA VAL A 50 5.91 12.74 6.59
C VAL A 50 7.00 11.68 6.47
N ALA A 51 7.75 11.66 5.37
CA ALA A 51 8.82 10.70 5.12
C ALA A 51 9.94 10.84 6.18
N ALA A 52 10.28 12.07 6.58
CA ALA A 52 11.27 12.32 7.63
C ALA A 52 10.90 11.71 8.99
N GLN A 53 9.61 11.44 9.27
CA GLN A 53 9.20 10.76 10.50
C GLN A 53 9.48 9.25 10.50
N SER A 54 9.82 8.66 9.33
CA SER A 54 9.99 7.21 9.16
C SER A 54 8.81 6.41 9.73
N PRO A 55 7.57 6.64 9.25
CA PRO A 55 6.40 5.94 9.77
C PRO A 55 6.47 4.44 9.47
N ALA A 56 5.98 3.64 10.43
CA ALA A 56 5.80 2.20 10.25
C ALA A 56 4.54 1.86 9.44
N LEU A 57 3.60 2.80 9.35
CA LEU A 57 2.37 2.70 8.58
C LEU A 57 1.93 4.10 8.14
N TRP A 58 1.47 4.22 6.90
CA TRP A 58 0.65 5.33 6.44
C TRP A 58 -0.82 4.91 6.36
N LEU A 59 -1.71 5.70 6.97
CA LEU A 59 -3.15 5.46 6.97
C LEU A 59 -3.89 6.54 6.17
N TRP A 60 -4.47 6.16 5.04
CA TRP A 60 -5.39 7.00 4.28
C TRP A 60 -6.73 7.12 5.00
N LEU A 61 -7.20 8.36 5.16
CA LEU A 61 -8.50 8.69 5.74
C LEU A 61 -9.54 9.03 4.67
N GLY A 62 -9.27 8.70 3.40
CA GLY A 62 -10.08 9.08 2.25
C GLY A 62 -9.34 10.01 1.29
N ASP A 63 -9.87 10.13 0.07
CA ASP A 63 -9.37 10.98 -1.00
C ASP A 63 -7.87 10.78 -1.26
N ALA A 64 -7.46 9.54 -1.49
CA ALA A 64 -6.09 9.20 -1.85
C ALA A 64 -5.72 9.71 -3.25
N MET A 65 -6.73 9.92 -4.10
CA MET A 65 -6.60 10.54 -5.41
C MET A 65 -7.82 11.39 -5.79
N TYR A 66 -7.60 12.32 -6.71
CA TYR A 66 -8.64 13.15 -7.33
C TYR A 66 -8.66 12.92 -8.84
N PRO A 67 -9.71 12.34 -9.41
CA PRO A 67 -9.81 12.17 -10.86
C PRO A 67 -9.76 13.51 -11.59
N LYS A 68 -9.22 13.51 -12.80
CA LYS A 68 -9.27 14.68 -13.67
C LYS A 68 -10.65 14.79 -14.33
N GLY A 69 -11.52 15.61 -13.74
CA GLY A 69 -12.89 15.79 -14.24
C GLY A 69 -13.80 14.63 -13.86
N SER A 70 -14.95 14.52 -14.53
CA SER A 70 -15.98 13.53 -14.20
C SER A 70 -15.62 12.14 -14.72
N VAL A 71 -15.59 11.14 -13.82
CA VAL A 71 -15.47 9.72 -14.19
C VAL A 71 -16.86 9.19 -14.53
N THR A 72 -16.96 8.54 -15.69
CA THR A 72 -18.21 7.95 -16.21
C THR A 72 -18.06 6.48 -16.58
N SER A 73 -16.86 5.91 -16.41
CA SER A 73 -16.57 4.52 -16.74
C SER A 73 -15.46 3.94 -15.84
N ALA A 74 -15.46 2.62 -15.69
CA ALA A 74 -14.40 1.91 -14.97
C ALA A 74 -13.01 2.10 -15.59
N ALA A 75 -12.90 2.35 -16.90
CA ALA A 75 -11.63 2.62 -17.56
C ALA A 75 -11.03 3.96 -17.11
N GLN A 76 -11.84 5.02 -17.08
CA GLN A 76 -11.44 6.34 -16.55
C GLN A 76 -11.07 6.26 -15.07
N LEU A 77 -11.80 5.45 -14.30
CA LEU A 77 -11.48 5.23 -12.89
C LEU A 77 -10.10 4.58 -12.72
N ARG A 78 -9.81 3.52 -13.49
CA ARG A 78 -8.47 2.88 -13.51
C ARG A 78 -7.36 3.85 -13.87
N GLU A 79 -7.58 4.70 -14.88
CA GLU A 79 -6.61 5.73 -15.28
C GLU A 79 -6.34 6.73 -14.15
N ALA A 80 -7.38 7.12 -13.39
CA ALA A 80 -7.20 7.99 -12.23
C ALA A 80 -6.40 7.30 -11.11
N TYR A 81 -6.67 6.02 -10.83
CA TYR A 81 -5.94 5.24 -9.82
C TYR A 81 -4.47 4.98 -10.16
N ALA A 82 -4.09 4.97 -11.44
CA ALA A 82 -2.69 4.87 -11.85
C ALA A 82 -1.82 6.02 -11.28
N GLN A 83 -2.43 7.10 -10.79
CA GLN A 83 -1.76 8.24 -10.16
C GLN A 83 -1.96 8.31 -8.63
N ALA A 84 -2.61 7.30 -8.02
CA ALA A 84 -2.95 7.30 -6.60
C ALA A 84 -1.73 7.06 -5.69
N GLY A 85 -0.69 6.38 -6.19
CA GLY A 85 0.55 6.16 -5.44
C GLY A 85 1.30 7.46 -5.14
N GLU A 86 1.88 7.55 -3.94
CA GLU A 86 2.71 8.67 -3.49
C GLU A 86 4.19 8.24 -3.41
N PRO A 87 5.08 8.77 -4.29
CA PRO A 87 6.49 8.36 -4.32
C PRO A 87 7.23 8.49 -2.98
N ALA A 88 6.90 9.49 -2.15
CA ALA A 88 7.52 9.67 -0.84
C ALA A 88 7.20 8.56 0.16
N LEU A 89 6.14 7.78 -0.07
CA LEU A 89 5.73 6.65 0.77
C LEU A 89 6.27 5.31 0.25
N ARG A 90 7.16 5.29 -0.75
CA ARG A 90 7.71 4.05 -1.29
C ARG A 90 8.38 3.23 -0.19
N GLY A 91 7.90 2.00 0.02
CA GLY A 91 8.40 1.07 1.04
C GLY A 91 7.76 1.25 2.43
N VAL A 92 6.92 2.26 2.63
CA VAL A 92 6.08 2.39 3.82
C VAL A 92 4.81 1.56 3.60
N PRO A 93 4.43 0.65 4.52
CA PRO A 93 3.14 -0.02 4.44
C PRO A 93 1.99 1.01 4.40
N VAL A 94 1.00 0.77 3.55
CA VAL A 94 -0.18 1.62 3.40
C VAL A 94 -1.42 0.84 3.81
N ASP A 95 -2.32 1.50 4.53
CA ASP A 95 -3.69 1.03 4.78
C ASP A 95 -4.63 2.25 4.73
N GLY A 96 -5.93 2.06 4.90
CA GLY A 96 -6.89 3.16 4.97
C GLY A 96 -8.25 2.83 4.39
N VAL A 97 -9.05 3.87 4.21
CA VAL A 97 -10.37 3.81 3.59
C VAL A 97 -10.47 4.83 2.47
N TYR A 98 -11.40 4.62 1.55
CA TYR A 98 -11.72 5.57 0.48
C TYR A 98 -12.68 6.67 0.99
N ASP A 99 -12.86 7.72 0.19
CA ASP A 99 -13.97 8.68 0.29
C ASP A 99 -14.56 8.95 -1.11
N ASP A 100 -15.44 9.95 -1.25
CA ASP A 100 -16.21 10.21 -2.47
C ASP A 100 -15.35 10.43 -3.73
N HIS A 101 -14.23 11.14 -3.65
CA HIS A 101 -13.38 11.38 -4.82
C HIS A 101 -12.71 10.09 -5.32
N ASP A 102 -12.42 9.16 -4.42
CA ASP A 102 -11.87 7.85 -4.76
C ASP A 102 -12.88 6.99 -5.55
N TYR A 103 -14.17 7.33 -5.52
CA TYR A 103 -15.19 6.73 -6.38
C TYR A 103 -15.18 7.25 -7.82
N GLY A 104 -14.48 8.35 -8.10
CA GLY A 104 -14.56 9.02 -9.39
C GLY A 104 -15.57 10.17 -9.47
N LEU A 105 -16.34 10.40 -8.41
CA LEU A 105 -17.50 11.29 -8.39
C LEU A 105 -17.62 12.02 -7.05
N ASN A 106 -17.61 13.35 -7.07
CA ASN A 106 -17.91 14.17 -5.90
C ASN A 106 -19.32 13.89 -5.38
N ASP A 107 -19.47 13.79 -4.06
CA ASP A 107 -20.71 13.43 -3.35
C ASP A 107 -21.29 12.07 -3.77
N GLY A 108 -20.44 11.16 -4.26
CA GLY A 108 -20.81 9.80 -4.63
C GLY A 108 -21.34 8.99 -3.46
N GLY A 109 -22.65 8.72 -3.45
CA GLY A 109 -23.34 8.04 -2.35
C GLY A 109 -23.47 6.52 -2.52
N VAL A 110 -24.49 5.92 -1.91
CA VAL A 110 -24.79 4.48 -2.02
C VAL A 110 -25.16 4.03 -3.45
N GLY A 111 -25.75 4.92 -4.25
CA GLY A 111 -26.26 4.60 -5.58
C GLY A 111 -25.25 4.74 -6.73
N TRP A 112 -23.97 5.03 -6.44
CA TRP A 112 -22.96 5.14 -7.49
C TRP A 112 -22.60 3.78 -8.07
N GLU A 113 -22.60 3.66 -9.40
CA GLU A 113 -22.47 2.36 -10.09
C GLU A 113 -21.05 1.79 -10.02
N LEU A 114 -20.02 2.64 -9.96
CA LEU A 114 -18.62 2.22 -9.97
C LEU A 114 -18.02 2.00 -8.58
N LYS A 115 -18.84 1.90 -7.52
CA LYS A 115 -18.32 1.75 -6.15
C LYS A 115 -17.53 0.48 -5.92
N GLU A 116 -17.98 -0.63 -6.50
CA GLU A 116 -17.28 -1.90 -6.35
C GLU A 116 -15.96 -1.89 -7.14
N ASP A 117 -15.94 -1.29 -8.34
CA ASP A 117 -14.70 -1.05 -9.08
C ASP A 117 -13.73 -0.17 -8.29
N ALA A 118 -14.21 0.93 -7.72
CA ALA A 118 -13.42 1.83 -6.87
C ALA A 118 -12.86 1.10 -5.65
N ARG A 119 -13.64 0.22 -5.02
CA ARG A 119 -13.17 -0.60 -3.90
C ARG A 119 -12.00 -1.49 -4.30
N GLN A 120 -12.14 -2.22 -5.41
CA GLN A 120 -11.06 -3.11 -5.85
C GLN A 120 -9.81 -2.30 -6.20
N LEU A 121 -9.97 -1.19 -6.91
CA LEU A 121 -8.85 -0.34 -7.29
C LEU A 121 -8.15 0.32 -6.09
N PHE A 122 -8.89 0.77 -5.09
CA PHE A 122 -8.29 1.27 -3.85
C PHE A 122 -7.50 0.17 -3.14
N LEU A 123 -8.07 -1.04 -3.05
CA LEU A 123 -7.39 -2.17 -2.43
C LEU A 123 -6.15 -2.62 -3.21
N ASP A 124 -6.18 -2.54 -4.54
CA ASP A 124 -5.08 -2.97 -5.41
C ASP A 124 -3.97 -1.92 -5.50
N GLU A 125 -4.33 -0.68 -5.81
CA GLU A 125 -3.39 0.39 -6.21
C GLU A 125 -2.92 1.24 -5.04
N VAL A 126 -3.70 1.31 -3.94
CA VAL A 126 -3.37 2.13 -2.76
C VAL A 126 -2.91 1.27 -1.59
N VAL A 127 -3.69 0.24 -1.23
CA VAL A 127 -3.41 -0.59 -0.06
C VAL A 127 -2.47 -1.76 -0.38
N GLY A 128 -2.54 -2.32 -1.60
CA GLY A 128 -1.87 -3.58 -1.93
C GLY A 128 -2.43 -4.76 -1.13
N ALA A 129 -3.74 -4.81 -0.95
CA ALA A 129 -4.39 -5.80 -0.11
C ALA A 129 -4.35 -7.21 -0.73
N PRO A 130 -4.22 -8.28 0.07
CA PRO A 130 -4.28 -9.66 -0.41
C PRO A 130 -5.56 -9.97 -1.19
N ALA A 131 -5.46 -10.90 -2.16
CA ALA A 131 -6.58 -11.32 -2.99
C ALA A 131 -7.73 -11.95 -2.18
N ASP A 132 -7.44 -12.54 -1.03
CA ASP A 132 -8.40 -13.17 -0.11
C ASP A 132 -8.89 -12.22 1.00
N SER A 133 -8.54 -10.93 0.93
CA SER A 133 -8.99 -9.95 1.93
C SER A 133 -10.52 -9.88 1.97
N ALA A 134 -11.10 -10.07 3.17
CA ALA A 134 -12.55 -9.90 3.39
C ALA A 134 -13.07 -8.52 2.96
N ARG A 135 -12.18 -7.52 2.93
CA ARG A 135 -12.49 -6.15 2.48
C ARG A 135 -12.91 -6.10 1.01
N ARG A 136 -12.57 -7.09 0.19
CA ARG A 136 -12.96 -7.16 -1.22
C ARG A 136 -14.43 -7.49 -1.41
N THR A 137 -15.08 -8.18 -0.46
CA THR A 137 -16.43 -8.73 -0.62
C THR A 137 -17.42 -8.32 0.47
N GLN A 138 -16.96 -7.59 1.49
CA GLN A 138 -17.82 -7.13 2.59
C GLN A 138 -18.94 -6.18 2.14
N ARG A 139 -20.04 -6.12 2.89
CA ARG A 139 -21.19 -5.27 2.58
C ARG A 139 -21.04 -3.88 3.19
N GLY A 140 -21.59 -2.86 2.52
CA GLY A 140 -21.76 -1.52 3.12
C GLY A 140 -20.56 -0.58 2.97
N GLY A 141 -19.43 -1.04 2.43
CA GLY A 141 -18.30 -0.19 2.05
C GLY A 141 -16.93 -0.74 2.46
N LEU A 142 -15.94 0.15 2.55
CA LEU A 142 -14.58 -0.21 2.90
C LEU A 142 -14.26 0.18 4.35
N TYR A 143 -14.21 -0.82 5.22
CA TYR A 143 -13.84 -0.70 6.63
C TYR A 143 -12.96 -1.89 7.04
N GLY A 144 -12.32 -1.80 8.20
CA GLY A 144 -11.47 -2.85 8.75
C GLY A 144 -10.82 -2.42 10.05
N SER A 145 -9.98 -3.30 10.61
CA SER A 145 -9.14 -3.00 11.77
C SER A 145 -7.78 -3.65 11.61
N ARG A 146 -6.74 -3.03 12.15
CA ARG A 146 -5.37 -3.55 12.10
C ARG A 146 -4.74 -3.40 13.48
N THR A 147 -4.16 -4.49 14.00
CA THR A 147 -3.34 -4.42 15.21
C THR A 147 -1.88 -4.25 14.80
N LEU A 148 -1.19 -3.31 15.42
CA LEU A 148 0.23 -3.01 15.23
C LEU A 148 1.01 -3.25 16.52
N GLY A 149 2.25 -3.70 16.38
CA GLY A 149 3.15 -3.98 17.49
C GLY A 149 2.98 -5.40 18.06
N GLU A 150 3.91 -5.76 18.93
CA GLU A 150 3.97 -7.08 19.56
C GLU A 150 3.53 -6.99 21.02
N PRO A 151 2.92 -8.05 21.58
CA PRO A 151 2.61 -8.10 23.00
C PRO A 151 3.84 -7.78 23.88
N PRO A 152 3.68 -7.00 24.97
CA PRO A 152 2.44 -6.43 25.50
C PRO A 152 2.11 -5.03 24.94
N ARG A 153 2.83 -4.53 23.92
CA ARG A 153 2.69 -3.16 23.40
C ARG A 153 2.04 -3.18 22.02
N GLN A 154 0.71 -3.19 22.01
CA GLN A 154 -0.08 -3.21 20.78
C GLN A 154 -0.98 -1.97 20.68
N LEU A 155 -1.14 -1.48 19.45
CA LEU A 155 -2.10 -0.45 19.05
C LEU A 155 -3.13 -1.10 18.12
N LYS A 156 -4.42 -0.82 18.31
CA LYS A 156 -5.51 -1.32 17.46
C LYS A 156 -6.42 -0.18 17.04
#